data_AF-A0A7W6MX22-F1
#
_entry.id   AF-A0A7W6MX22-F1
#
_cell.length_a   1.000
_cell.length_b   1.000
_cell.length_c   1.000
_cell.angle_alpha   90.00
_cell.angle_beta   90.00
_cell.angle_gamma   90.00
#
_symmetry.space_group_name_H-M   'P 1'
#
loop_
_entity.id
_entity.type
_entity.pdbx_description
1 polymer ?
#
loop_
_entity_poly.entity_id
_entity_poly.type
_entity_poly.pdbx_seq_one_letter_code
_entity_poly.pdbx_strand_id
1 'polypeptide(L)'
;MTDINKIIILIDSYLEMKGLEYVEPNEISKFLDKYGVLSYSTKGQPLRKLLREGVIPNAFKISGNRWVIGHSNKVRIVNTQPIKEEPIIRKIYSPKSIVKCLNPIADVNSQILIIGTLPGKISLQTKEYYASPNNQFWGIIAEILKEALPLSYNAKLTMLKKHHIALWDVLYSANRVGSLDADIKNPIANDIVGFVTTHPSLQKIVFNGKEAEKKFYELIGTRDIPEHIKFISMPSTSHMNTHFSLEDKKKHWSCILE
;
A
#
# COMPACT_ATOMS: atom_id res chain seq x y z
N MET A 1 -3.52 -6.44 -22.77
CA MET A 1 -3.60 -4.97 -22.96
C MET A 1 -2.77 -4.31 -21.88
N THR A 2 -2.01 -3.27 -22.23
CA THR A 2 -1.17 -2.54 -21.28
C THR A 2 -2.04 -1.72 -20.32
N ASP A 3 -1.88 -1.92 -19.02
CA ASP A 3 -2.64 -1.20 -17.99
C ASP A 3 -2.04 0.19 -17.75
N ILE A 4 -2.56 1.18 -18.47
CA ILE A 4 -2.12 2.58 -18.45
C ILE A 4 -2.22 3.18 -17.04
N ASN A 5 -3.26 2.82 -16.28
CA ASN A 5 -3.43 3.33 -14.93
C ASN A 5 -2.30 2.83 -14.01
N LYS A 6 -1.96 1.54 -14.09
CA LYS A 6 -0.80 0.98 -13.35
C LYS A 6 0.52 1.67 -13.71
N ILE A 7 0.72 2.01 -14.99
CA ILE A 7 1.90 2.77 -15.43
C ILE A 7 1.94 4.14 -14.76
N ILE A 8 0.86 4.91 -14.84
CA ILE A 8 0.79 6.28 -14.27
C ILE A 8 1.09 6.25 -12.77
N ILE A 9 0.53 5.29 -12.04
CA ILE A 9 0.76 5.21 -10.60
C ILE A 9 2.21 4.87 -10.27
N LEU A 10 2.81 3.89 -10.95
CA LEU A 10 4.20 3.53 -10.70
C LEU A 10 5.14 4.70 -11.02
N ILE A 11 4.81 5.53 -12.02
CA ILE A 11 5.53 6.77 -12.31
C ILE A 11 5.41 7.75 -11.13
N ASP A 12 4.21 8.01 -10.61
CA ASP A 12 4.03 8.89 -9.44
C ASP A 12 4.81 8.38 -8.22
N SER A 13 4.73 7.07 -7.92
CA SER A 13 5.45 6.48 -6.79
C SER A 13 6.97 6.55 -6.95
N TYR A 14 7.48 6.45 -8.17
CA TYR A 14 8.90 6.64 -8.43
C TYR A 14 9.33 8.09 -8.16
N LEU A 15 8.54 9.06 -8.62
CA LEU A 15 8.80 10.49 -8.43
C LEU A 15 8.78 10.87 -6.94
N GLU A 16 7.78 10.39 -6.19
CA GLU A 16 7.68 10.58 -4.74
C GLU A 16 8.89 9.97 -4.01
N MET A 17 9.24 8.72 -4.31
CA MET A 17 10.37 8.02 -3.68
C MET A 17 11.72 8.71 -3.91
N LYS A 18 11.90 9.34 -5.08
CA LYS A 18 13.14 10.02 -5.44
C LYS A 18 13.13 11.52 -5.14
N GLY A 19 12.01 12.07 -4.65
CA GLY A 19 11.86 13.52 -4.46
C GLY A 19 11.97 14.32 -5.76
N LEU A 20 11.59 13.71 -6.89
CA LEU A 20 11.70 14.32 -8.23
C LEU A 20 10.38 14.94 -8.65
N GLU A 21 10.44 16.07 -9.36
CA GLU A 21 9.25 16.68 -9.97
C GLU A 21 8.83 16.00 -11.27
N TYR A 22 9.81 15.44 -12.00
CA TYR A 22 9.62 14.71 -13.24
C TYR A 22 10.74 13.69 -13.47
N VAL A 23 10.49 12.72 -14.35
CA VAL A 23 11.43 11.64 -14.68
C VAL A 23 11.50 11.43 -16.19
N GLU A 24 12.66 10.98 -16.66
CA GLU A 24 12.85 10.64 -18.07
C GLU A 24 12.31 9.25 -18.43
N PRO A 25 11.76 9.08 -19.64
CA PRO A 25 11.18 7.81 -20.07
C PRO A 25 12.14 6.62 -19.97
N ASN A 26 13.43 6.82 -20.24
CA ASN A 26 14.41 5.74 -20.19
C ASN A 26 14.67 5.23 -18.77
N GLU A 27 14.75 6.16 -17.81
CA GLU A 27 14.97 5.86 -16.41
C GLU A 27 13.76 5.15 -15.81
N ILE A 28 12.57 5.71 -16.02
CA ILE A 28 11.34 5.14 -15.48
C ILE A 28 10.94 3.83 -16.14
N SER A 29 11.31 3.59 -17.41
CA SER A 29 11.02 2.31 -18.08
C SER A 29 11.71 1.13 -17.40
N LYS A 30 12.92 1.29 -16.84
CA LYS A 30 13.60 0.23 -16.07
C LYS A 30 12.83 -0.09 -14.79
N PHE A 31 12.28 0.95 -14.16
CA PHE A 31 11.45 0.78 -12.98
C PHE A 31 10.14 0.06 -13.34
N LEU A 32 9.43 0.46 -14.39
CA LEU A 32 8.19 -0.19 -14.82
C LEU A 32 8.38 -1.67 -15.21
N ASP A 33 9.51 -2.01 -15.81
CA ASP A 33 9.88 -3.39 -16.18
C ASP A 33 10.11 -4.27 -14.94
N LYS A 34 10.75 -3.73 -13.90
CA LYS A 34 10.93 -4.43 -12.61
C LYS A 34 9.60 -4.86 -11.97
N TYR A 35 8.51 -4.14 -12.21
CA TYR A 35 7.18 -4.48 -11.70
C TYR A 35 6.30 -5.21 -12.73
N GLY A 36 6.87 -5.62 -13.86
CA GLY A 36 6.19 -6.38 -14.90
C GLY A 36 5.02 -5.65 -15.57
N VAL A 37 4.93 -4.32 -15.42
CA VAL A 37 3.81 -3.53 -15.97
C VAL A 37 4.08 -3.07 -17.39
N LEU A 38 5.35 -2.83 -17.74
CA LEU A 38 5.74 -2.43 -19.08
C LEU A 38 7.19 -2.83 -19.37
N SER A 39 7.42 -3.56 -20.46
CA SER A 39 8.77 -4.06 -20.77
C SER A 39 9.76 -2.92 -21.08
N TYR A 40 10.99 -3.05 -20.57
CA TYR A 40 12.12 -2.17 -20.92
C TYR A 40 12.69 -2.45 -22.33
N SER A 41 12.15 -3.43 -23.06
CA SER A 41 12.64 -3.84 -24.39
C SER A 41 12.98 -2.64 -25.30
N THR A 42 14.11 -2.76 -26.00
CA THR A 42 14.53 -1.77 -27.01
C THR A 42 14.74 -0.36 -26.44
N LYS A 43 15.29 -0.21 -25.22
CA LYS A 43 15.53 1.08 -24.54
C LYS A 43 14.23 1.85 -24.20
N GLY A 44 13.20 1.13 -23.72
CA GLY A 44 11.93 1.72 -23.30
C GLY A 44 11.02 2.18 -24.44
N GLN A 45 11.12 1.57 -25.64
CA GLN A 45 10.22 1.87 -26.76
C GLN A 45 8.73 1.69 -26.45
N PRO A 46 8.29 0.71 -25.63
CA PRO A 46 6.89 0.59 -25.26
C PRO A 46 6.36 1.85 -24.57
N LEU A 47 7.11 2.43 -23.62
CA LEU A 47 6.71 3.69 -22.98
C LEU A 47 6.73 4.85 -23.96
N ARG A 48 7.76 4.95 -24.81
CA ARG A 48 7.86 6.00 -25.84
C ARG A 48 6.74 5.94 -26.87
N LYS A 49 6.18 4.75 -27.15
CA LYS A 49 4.99 4.59 -27.98
C LYS A 49 3.78 5.22 -27.29
N LEU A 50 3.54 4.90 -26.02
CA LEU A 50 2.44 5.47 -25.23
C LEU A 50 2.53 7.01 -25.08
N LEU A 51 3.75 7.54 -24.95
CA LEU A 51 3.99 8.98 -24.93
C LEU A 51 3.64 9.65 -26.26
N ARG A 52 3.99 9.01 -27.39
CA ARG A 52 3.65 9.51 -28.74
C ARG A 52 2.14 9.44 -29.02
N GLU A 53 1.47 8.42 -28.49
CA GLU A 53 0.02 8.23 -28.60
C GLU A 53 -0.77 9.14 -27.65
N GLY A 54 -0.10 9.89 -26.76
CA GLY A 54 -0.76 10.83 -25.84
C GLY A 54 -1.53 10.14 -24.71
N VAL A 55 -1.25 8.86 -24.44
CA VAL A 55 -2.00 8.04 -23.48
C VAL A 55 -1.53 8.27 -22.04
N ILE A 56 -0.35 8.87 -21.85
CA ILE A 56 0.19 9.27 -20.55
C ILE A 56 -0.12 10.76 -20.32
N PRO A 57 -1.15 11.10 -19.51
CA PRO A 57 -1.69 12.46 -19.42
C PRO A 57 -0.76 13.48 -18.74
N ASN A 58 0.22 12.99 -17.98
CA ASN A 58 1.19 13.75 -17.21
C ASN A 58 2.57 13.85 -17.89
N ALA A 59 2.66 13.45 -19.16
CA ALA A 59 3.85 13.61 -19.95
C ALA A 59 3.90 14.99 -20.62
N PHE A 60 5.05 15.64 -20.57
CA PHE A 60 5.28 16.92 -21.24
C PHE A 60 6.70 16.98 -21.82
N LYS A 61 6.94 17.95 -22.69
CA LYS A 61 8.26 18.17 -23.29
C LYS A 61 8.95 19.34 -22.62
N ILE A 62 10.22 19.16 -22.29
CA ILE A 62 11.12 20.25 -21.90
C ILE A 62 12.06 20.57 -23.07
N SER A 63 12.70 21.76 -23.01
CA SER A 63 13.57 22.35 -24.05
C SER A 63 14.26 21.33 -24.95
N GLY A 64 14.12 21.47 -26.27
CA GLY A 64 14.74 20.57 -27.26
C GLY A 64 13.98 19.26 -27.51
N ASN A 65 12.65 19.24 -27.37
CA ASN A 65 11.78 18.09 -27.72
C ASN A 65 12.00 16.84 -26.83
N ARG A 66 12.56 17.02 -25.62
CA ARG A 66 12.83 15.93 -24.66
C ARG A 66 11.58 15.64 -23.83
N TRP A 67 11.05 14.43 -23.92
CA TRP A 67 9.93 13.96 -23.10
C TRP A 67 10.35 13.75 -21.65
N VAL A 68 9.52 14.22 -20.72
CA VAL A 68 9.56 13.93 -19.29
C VAL A 68 8.15 13.63 -18.80
N ILE A 69 8.04 12.96 -17.65
CA ILE A 69 6.74 12.62 -17.04
C ILE A 69 6.73 13.14 -15.61
N GLY A 70 5.77 13.99 -15.28
CA GLY A 70 5.59 14.57 -13.94
C GLY A 70 4.50 13.88 -13.13
N HIS A 71 4.24 14.40 -11.93
CA HIS A 71 3.16 13.90 -11.07
C HIS A 71 1.79 14.04 -11.74
N SER A 72 0.96 13.00 -11.67
CA SER A 72 -0.40 12.99 -12.21
C SER A 72 -1.32 14.05 -11.59
N ASN A 73 -1.00 14.50 -10.36
CA ASN A 73 -1.75 15.52 -9.63
C ASN A 73 -1.34 16.98 -9.95
N LYS A 74 -0.28 17.23 -10.73
CA LYS A 74 0.24 18.57 -11.06
C LYS A 74 -0.19 19.06 -12.47
N VAL A 75 -1.41 18.77 -12.90
CA VAL A 75 -1.94 19.38 -14.14
C VAL A 75 -2.36 20.82 -13.86
N ARG A 76 -1.54 21.79 -14.28
CA ARG A 76 -1.92 23.20 -14.42
C ARG A 76 -3.01 23.31 -15.49
N ILE A 77 -4.25 23.55 -15.08
CA ILE A 77 -5.31 24.03 -15.98
C ILE A 77 -4.89 25.42 -16.46
N VAL A 78 -4.74 25.58 -17.78
CA VAL A 78 -4.52 26.89 -18.41
C VAL A 78 -5.83 27.67 -18.35
N ASN A 79 -5.72 28.91 -17.86
CA ASN A 79 -6.80 29.87 -17.63
C ASN A 79 -7.72 30.11 -18.83
N THR A 80 -9.03 30.17 -18.57
CA THR A 80 -9.95 31.18 -19.11
C THR A 80 -10.98 31.53 -18.02
N GLN A 81 -11.13 32.83 -17.73
CA GLN A 81 -12.07 33.41 -16.74
C GLN A 81 -13.46 33.70 -17.38
N PRO A 82 -14.46 34.31 -16.68
CA PRO A 82 -15.15 33.87 -15.46
C PRO A 82 -16.69 33.97 -15.60
N ILE A 83 -17.49 33.19 -14.85
CA ILE A 83 -18.90 33.55 -14.55
C ILE A 83 -19.20 33.27 -13.06
N LYS A 84 -19.92 34.23 -12.47
CA LYS A 84 -20.27 34.45 -11.06
C LYS A 84 -21.38 33.50 -10.52
N GLU A 85 -21.42 33.48 -9.18
CA GLU A 85 -22.50 33.17 -8.22
C GLU A 85 -22.60 31.76 -7.60
N GLU A 86 -22.82 31.80 -6.28
CA GLU A 86 -22.68 30.80 -5.20
C GLU A 86 -23.99 29.99 -4.97
N PRO A 87 -23.97 28.80 -4.31
CA PRO A 87 -23.66 28.66 -2.87
C PRO A 87 -22.54 27.67 -2.56
N ILE A 88 -21.61 28.18 -1.76
CA ILE A 88 -20.70 27.47 -0.87
C ILE A 88 -21.47 26.38 -0.12
N ILE A 89 -21.07 25.10 -0.27
CA ILE A 89 -21.27 23.93 0.63
C ILE A 89 -21.21 22.59 -0.14
N ARG A 90 -21.33 22.55 -1.47
CA ARG A 90 -21.29 21.28 -2.24
C ARG A 90 -19.97 20.94 -2.94
N LYS A 91 -18.88 21.66 -2.69
CA LYS A 91 -17.67 21.61 -3.53
C LYS A 91 -16.36 21.26 -2.82
N ILE A 92 -16.33 20.34 -1.84
CA ILE A 92 -15.07 19.65 -1.44
C ILE A 92 -15.32 18.19 -1.01
N TYR A 93 -16.06 17.39 -1.77
CA TYR A 93 -15.92 15.92 -1.67
C TYR A 93 -16.16 15.32 -3.04
N SER A 94 -15.08 15.16 -3.81
CA SER A 94 -15.13 14.33 -5.00
C SER A 94 -15.22 12.87 -4.52
N PRO A 95 -16.19 12.05 -4.97
CA PRO A 95 -16.37 10.64 -4.57
C PRO A 95 -15.22 9.70 -4.99
N LYS A 96 -14.05 10.25 -5.35
CA LYS A 96 -12.91 9.58 -5.99
C LYS A 96 -11.75 9.26 -5.03
N SER A 97 -11.88 9.50 -3.73
CA SER A 97 -10.81 9.29 -2.73
C SER A 97 -11.12 8.24 -1.66
N ILE A 98 -12.25 7.53 -1.77
CA ILE A 98 -12.53 6.39 -0.88
C ILE A 98 -11.68 5.21 -1.32
N VAL A 99 -10.79 4.77 -0.45
CA VAL A 99 -10.02 3.54 -0.59
C VAL A 99 -10.67 2.44 0.24
N LYS A 100 -10.75 1.23 -0.33
CA LYS A 100 -11.24 0.03 0.36
C LYS A 100 -10.11 -0.96 0.55
N CYS A 101 -10.08 -1.62 1.69
CA CYS A 101 -9.12 -2.64 2.05
C CYS A 101 -9.23 -3.87 1.14
N LEU A 102 -8.18 -4.68 1.16
CA LEU A 102 -8.18 -6.02 0.61
C LEU A 102 -8.92 -7.00 1.54
N ASN A 103 -9.29 -8.15 1.01
CA ASN A 103 -9.87 -9.25 1.80
C ASN A 103 -8.80 -9.85 2.73
N PRO A 104 -9.18 -10.39 3.90
CA PRO A 104 -8.23 -11.04 4.78
C PRO A 104 -7.60 -12.25 4.07
N ILE A 105 -6.31 -12.48 4.32
CA ILE A 105 -5.66 -13.75 4.05
C ILE A 105 -5.70 -14.55 5.34
N ALA A 106 -6.39 -15.68 5.34
CA ALA A 106 -6.46 -16.55 6.51
C ALA A 106 -6.65 -18.01 6.09
N ASP A 107 -6.42 -18.89 7.06
CA ASP A 107 -6.85 -20.28 7.05
C ASP A 107 -7.69 -20.52 8.30
N VAL A 108 -8.57 -21.54 8.31
CA VAL A 108 -9.37 -21.88 9.50
C VAL A 108 -8.49 -22.16 10.73
N ASN A 109 -7.25 -22.61 10.50
CA ASN A 109 -6.27 -22.89 11.55
C ASN A 109 -5.35 -21.71 11.87
N SER A 110 -5.65 -20.49 11.40
CA SER A 110 -4.84 -19.31 11.73
C SER A 110 -4.82 -19.06 13.25
N GLN A 111 -3.61 -18.90 13.79
CA GLN A 111 -3.33 -18.67 15.22
C GLN A 111 -2.86 -17.24 15.48
N ILE A 112 -2.28 -16.58 14.49
CA ILE A 112 -1.78 -15.21 14.58
C ILE A 112 -2.45 -14.38 13.49
N LEU A 113 -3.08 -13.26 13.84
CA LEU A 113 -3.59 -12.28 12.90
C LEU A 113 -2.68 -11.05 12.96
N ILE A 114 -1.99 -10.76 11.86
CA ILE A 114 -1.23 -9.51 11.74
C ILE A 114 -2.09 -8.48 11.00
N ILE A 115 -2.26 -7.30 11.61
CA ILE A 115 -3.06 -6.20 11.07
C ILE A 115 -2.24 -4.93 10.90
N GLY A 116 -2.26 -4.38 9.68
CA GLY A 116 -1.83 -3.01 9.40
C GLY A 116 -2.95 -1.99 9.60
N THR A 117 -2.67 -0.71 9.34
CA THR A 117 -3.69 0.36 9.40
C THR A 117 -4.64 0.25 8.21
N LEU A 118 -4.10 0.35 6.99
CA LEU A 118 -4.80 0.26 5.72
C LEU A 118 -3.76 0.00 4.61
N PRO A 119 -4.04 -0.83 3.58
CA PRO A 119 -3.05 -1.11 2.56
C PRO A 119 -2.57 0.15 1.83
N GLY A 120 -1.26 0.20 1.55
CA GLY A 120 -0.66 1.27 0.76
C GLY A 120 -1.20 1.31 -0.68
N LYS A 121 -0.95 2.42 -1.39
CA LYS A 121 -1.41 2.63 -2.78
C LYS A 121 -1.02 1.45 -3.71
N ILE A 122 0.23 0.99 -3.64
CA ILE A 122 0.72 -0.15 -4.43
C ILE A 122 -0.05 -1.43 -4.07
N SER A 123 -0.22 -1.71 -2.78
CA SER A 123 -0.95 -2.91 -2.31
C SER A 123 -2.39 -2.96 -2.79
N LEU A 124 -3.11 -1.84 -2.74
CA LEU A 124 -4.49 -1.76 -3.24
C LEU A 124 -4.58 -2.04 -4.73
N GLN A 125 -3.57 -1.64 -5.50
CA GLN A 125 -3.57 -1.76 -6.96
C GLN A 125 -3.14 -3.12 -7.47
N THR A 126 -2.14 -3.72 -6.81
CA THR A 126 -1.71 -5.09 -7.10
C THR A 126 -2.64 -6.12 -6.48
N LYS A 127 -3.48 -5.71 -5.53
CA LYS A 127 -4.28 -6.59 -4.65
C LYS A 127 -3.39 -7.53 -3.84
N GLU A 128 -2.24 -7.03 -3.41
CA GLU A 128 -1.26 -7.77 -2.62
C GLU A 128 -0.88 -6.99 -1.37
N TYR A 129 -0.97 -7.62 -0.20
CA TYR A 129 -0.49 -7.02 1.04
C TYR A 129 1.02 -6.75 0.99
N TYR A 130 1.41 -5.59 1.52
CA TYR A 130 2.80 -5.13 1.63
C TYR A 130 3.59 -5.23 0.30
N ALA A 131 2.96 -4.82 -0.81
CA ALA A 131 3.49 -4.96 -2.17
C ALA A 131 4.58 -3.95 -2.52
N SER A 132 4.65 -2.83 -1.80
CA SER A 132 5.70 -1.85 -1.98
C SER A 132 7.07 -2.49 -1.71
N PRO A 133 8.06 -2.38 -2.61
CA PRO A 133 9.41 -2.88 -2.34
C PRO A 133 10.11 -2.12 -1.20
N ASN A 134 9.62 -0.93 -0.90
CA ASN A 134 9.96 -0.17 0.30
C ASN A 134 9.08 -0.60 1.49
N ASN A 135 8.65 -1.86 1.57
CA ASN A 135 8.10 -2.45 2.78
C ASN A 135 8.91 -3.68 3.16
N GLN A 136 9.35 -3.76 4.42
CA GLN A 136 10.24 -4.82 4.91
C GLN A 136 9.46 -6.04 5.39
N PHE A 137 8.11 -6.02 5.36
CA PHE A 137 7.25 -7.05 5.95
C PHE A 137 7.65 -8.46 5.53
N TRP A 138 7.69 -8.74 4.23
CA TRP A 138 7.96 -10.09 3.73
C TRP A 138 9.36 -10.58 4.11
N GLY A 139 10.36 -9.69 4.10
CA GLY A 139 11.72 -10.03 4.52
C GLY A 139 11.82 -10.32 6.01
N ILE A 140 11.14 -9.52 6.84
CA ILE A 140 11.09 -9.74 8.30
C ILE A 140 10.37 -11.05 8.62
N ILE A 141 9.22 -11.32 8.02
CA ILE A 141 8.45 -12.53 8.28
C ILE A 141 9.21 -13.79 7.83
N ALA A 142 9.80 -13.78 6.64
CA ALA A 142 10.59 -14.92 6.17
C ALA A 142 11.77 -15.21 7.12
N GLU A 143 12.46 -14.18 7.59
CA GLU A 143 13.56 -14.30 8.55
C GLU A 143 13.11 -14.94 9.88
N ILE A 144 12.08 -14.41 10.53
CA ILE A 144 11.65 -14.92 11.85
C ILE A 144 11.10 -16.34 11.75
N LEU A 145 10.50 -16.70 10.61
CA LEU A 145 10.02 -18.06 10.32
C LEU A 145 11.13 -19.01 9.87
N LYS A 146 12.36 -18.52 9.68
CA LYS A 146 13.52 -19.26 9.16
C LYS A 146 13.24 -19.89 7.79
N GLU A 147 12.55 -19.15 6.92
CA GLU A 147 12.20 -19.54 5.55
C GLU A 147 12.96 -18.65 4.55
N ALA A 148 13.23 -19.18 3.35
CA ALA A 148 13.73 -18.34 2.27
C ALA A 148 12.64 -17.35 1.82
N LEU A 149 13.00 -16.09 1.58
CA LEU A 149 12.06 -15.07 1.11
C LEU A 149 11.42 -15.48 -0.22
N PRO A 150 10.09 -15.74 -0.28
CA PRO A 150 9.48 -16.21 -1.51
C PRO A 150 9.38 -15.09 -2.55
N LEU A 151 9.59 -15.45 -3.82
CA LEU A 151 9.61 -14.49 -4.93
C LEU A 151 8.20 -14.11 -5.42
N SER A 152 7.25 -15.05 -5.39
CA SER A 152 5.86 -14.81 -5.84
C SER A 152 4.92 -14.55 -4.66
N TYR A 153 3.86 -13.77 -4.90
CA TYR A 153 2.86 -13.48 -3.87
C TYR A 153 2.16 -14.75 -3.38
N ASN A 154 1.79 -15.66 -4.28
CA ASN A 154 1.21 -16.95 -3.88
C ASN A 154 2.14 -17.76 -2.97
N ALA A 155 3.44 -17.80 -3.24
CA ALA A 155 4.39 -18.49 -2.37
C ALA A 155 4.52 -17.81 -1.00
N LYS A 156 4.44 -16.47 -0.95
CA LYS A 156 4.36 -15.71 0.31
C LYS A 156 3.10 -16.08 1.11
N LEU A 157 1.94 -16.22 0.45
CA LEU A 157 0.70 -16.65 1.11
C LEU A 157 0.80 -18.09 1.63
N THR A 158 1.40 -19.00 0.85
CA THR A 158 1.65 -20.39 1.27
C THR A 158 2.54 -20.44 2.51
N MET A 159 3.61 -19.64 2.56
CA MET A 159 4.47 -19.51 3.74
C MET A 159 3.67 -19.08 4.97
N LEU A 160 2.83 -18.04 4.86
CA LEU A 160 1.99 -17.62 5.99
C LEU A 160 1.03 -18.71 6.47
N LYS A 161 0.34 -19.38 5.53
CA LYS A 161 -0.58 -20.47 5.85
C LYS A 161 0.11 -21.63 6.56
N LYS A 162 1.30 -22.04 6.07
CA LYS A 162 2.13 -23.08 6.70
C LYS A 162 2.43 -22.78 8.16
N HIS A 163 2.58 -21.49 8.50
CA HIS A 163 2.91 -21.03 9.84
C HIS A 163 1.69 -20.45 10.60
N HIS A 164 0.47 -20.74 10.13
CA HIS A 164 -0.78 -20.32 10.78
C HIS A 164 -0.94 -18.80 10.97
N ILE A 165 -0.36 -18.00 10.06
CA ILE A 165 -0.43 -16.54 10.09
C ILE A 165 -1.50 -16.05 9.12
N ALA A 166 -2.42 -15.25 9.63
CA ALA A 166 -3.38 -14.46 8.88
C ALA A 166 -2.88 -13.01 8.70
N LEU A 167 -3.34 -12.37 7.62
CA LEU A 167 -3.08 -10.96 7.33
C LEU A 167 -4.37 -10.21 7.03
N TRP A 168 -4.47 -9.01 7.59
CA TRP A 168 -5.49 -8.05 7.21
C TRP A 168 -5.07 -6.61 7.57
N ASP A 169 -6.03 -5.70 7.67
CA ASP A 169 -5.85 -4.36 8.21
C ASP A 169 -7.03 -3.99 9.11
N VAL A 170 -6.84 -2.99 9.96
CA VAL A 170 -7.87 -2.48 10.87
C VAL A 170 -8.98 -1.79 10.10
N LEU A 171 -8.66 -1.01 9.06
CA LEU A 171 -9.63 -0.21 8.34
C LEU A 171 -10.17 -0.95 7.12
N TYR A 172 -11.50 -1.09 7.04
CA TYR A 172 -12.21 -1.53 5.85
C TYR A 172 -12.17 -0.49 4.74
N SER A 173 -12.39 0.78 5.09
CA SER A 173 -12.34 1.88 4.13
C SER A 173 -12.05 3.21 4.79
N ALA A 174 -11.50 4.14 4.02
CA ALA A 174 -11.32 5.53 4.45
C ALA A 174 -11.23 6.47 3.25
N ASN A 175 -11.45 7.75 3.49
CA ASN A 175 -11.06 8.80 2.56
C ASN A 175 -9.55 9.03 2.68
N ARG A 176 -8.78 8.67 1.65
CA ARG A 176 -7.32 8.87 1.63
C ARG A 176 -6.87 9.38 0.26
N VAL A 177 -6.30 10.59 0.24
CA VAL A 177 -5.77 11.18 -1.01
C VAL A 177 -4.35 10.66 -1.29
N GLY A 178 -3.52 10.51 -0.26
CA GLY A 178 -2.17 9.96 -0.34
C GLY A 178 -2.06 8.50 0.11
N SER A 179 -0.84 8.07 0.46
CA SER A 179 -0.57 6.74 1.00
C SER A 179 -0.20 6.73 2.49
N LEU A 180 -0.09 7.92 3.09
CA LEU A 180 0.27 8.10 4.49
C LEU A 180 -0.96 7.97 5.40
N ASP A 181 -0.75 7.46 6.61
CA ASP A 181 -1.82 7.33 7.60
C ASP A 181 -2.38 8.70 8.06
N ALA A 182 -1.56 9.75 8.00
CA ALA A 182 -2.00 11.13 8.28
C ALA A 182 -3.08 11.66 7.32
N ASP A 183 -3.20 11.06 6.13
CA ASP A 183 -4.20 11.46 5.12
C ASP A 183 -5.56 10.76 5.31
N ILE A 184 -5.67 9.85 6.29
CA ILE A 184 -6.88 9.04 6.53
C ILE A 184 -7.95 9.89 7.21
N LYS A 185 -9.12 9.99 6.56
CA LYS A 185 -10.32 10.64 7.09
C LYS A 185 -11.52 9.72 7.00
N ASN A 186 -12.48 9.87 7.92
CA ASN A 186 -13.70 9.08 8.00
C ASN A 186 -13.44 7.55 7.92
N PRO A 187 -12.62 7.00 8.83
CA PRO A 187 -12.30 5.58 8.81
C PRO A 187 -13.51 4.72 9.17
N ILE A 188 -13.68 3.61 8.45
CA ILE A 188 -14.60 2.52 8.77
C ILE A 188 -13.73 1.30 9.07
N ALA A 189 -13.92 0.68 10.23
CA ALA A 189 -13.19 -0.51 10.63
C ALA A 189 -13.66 -1.76 9.87
N ASN A 190 -12.75 -2.72 9.70
CA ASN A 190 -13.09 -4.10 9.32
C ASN A 190 -13.77 -4.81 10.50
N ASP A 191 -14.55 -5.84 10.19
CA ASP A 191 -15.19 -6.69 11.20
C ASP A 191 -14.19 -7.68 11.80
N ILE A 192 -13.30 -7.18 12.66
CA ILE A 192 -12.30 -8.01 13.36
C ILE A 192 -12.96 -8.94 14.36
N VAL A 193 -14.06 -8.52 15.01
CA VAL A 193 -14.81 -9.35 15.96
C VAL A 193 -15.43 -10.57 15.26
N GLY A 194 -16.06 -10.36 14.10
CA GLY A 194 -16.56 -11.44 13.26
C GLY A 194 -15.44 -12.36 12.78
N PHE A 195 -14.31 -11.80 12.34
CA PHE A 195 -13.14 -12.61 11.95
C PHE A 195 -12.65 -13.50 13.10
N VAL A 196 -12.52 -12.94 14.30
CA VAL A 196 -12.10 -13.69 15.50
C VAL A 196 -13.09 -14.81 15.81
N THR A 197 -14.38 -14.53 15.72
CA THR A 197 -15.45 -15.52 15.97
C THR A 197 -15.37 -16.69 14.99
N THR A 198 -15.00 -16.47 13.73
CA THR A 198 -14.86 -17.54 12.72
C THR A 198 -13.51 -18.25 12.76
N HIS A 199 -12.54 -17.78 13.55
CA HIS A 199 -11.20 -18.36 13.67
C HIS A 199 -10.91 -18.73 15.15
N PRO A 200 -11.51 -19.81 15.67
CA PRO A 200 -11.41 -20.16 17.09
C PRO A 200 -9.99 -20.54 17.54
N SER A 201 -9.11 -20.88 16.61
CA SER A 201 -7.69 -21.17 16.88
C SER A 201 -6.85 -19.91 17.10
N LEU A 202 -7.39 -18.71 16.85
CA LEU A 202 -6.66 -17.45 16.94
C LEU A 202 -6.23 -17.17 18.39
N GLN A 203 -4.94 -16.94 18.59
CA GLN A 203 -4.34 -16.68 19.91
C GLN A 203 -3.77 -15.27 20.02
N LYS A 204 -3.43 -14.64 18.89
CA LYS A 204 -2.71 -13.36 18.89
C LYS A 204 -3.24 -12.43 17.81
N ILE A 205 -3.41 -11.15 18.16
CA ILE A 205 -3.57 -10.05 17.23
C ILE A 205 -2.32 -9.18 17.32
N VAL A 206 -1.60 -9.07 16.20
CA VAL A 206 -0.32 -8.37 16.10
C VAL A 206 -0.52 -7.10 15.27
N PHE A 207 -0.27 -5.94 15.86
CA PHE A 207 -0.35 -4.67 15.17
C PHE A 207 0.96 -4.34 14.46
N ASN A 208 0.91 -4.13 13.14
CA ASN A 208 2.04 -3.65 12.36
C ASN A 208 2.15 -2.11 12.44
N GLY A 209 2.60 -1.61 13.59
CA GLY A 209 2.78 -0.20 13.89
C GLY A 209 1.74 0.37 14.86
N LYS A 210 2.13 1.45 15.55
CA LYS A 210 1.30 2.12 16.56
C LYS A 210 -0.01 2.70 16.04
N GLU A 211 -0.05 3.13 14.77
CA GLU A 211 -1.28 3.66 14.18
C GLU A 211 -2.36 2.58 14.01
N ALA A 212 -1.97 1.35 13.62
CA ALA A 212 -2.89 0.23 13.56
C ALA A 212 -3.45 -0.10 14.96
N GLU A 213 -2.58 -0.18 15.96
CA GLU A 213 -2.96 -0.38 17.37
C GLU A 213 -3.94 0.69 17.85
N LYS A 214 -3.59 1.98 17.66
CA LYS A 214 -4.42 3.10 18.04
C LYS A 214 -5.81 3.04 17.39
N LYS A 215 -5.86 2.80 16.07
CA LYS A 215 -7.12 2.71 15.33
C LYS A 215 -7.97 1.52 15.77
N PHE A 216 -7.35 0.40 16.12
CA PHE A 216 -8.04 -0.77 16.64
C PHE A 216 -8.74 -0.43 17.96
N TYR A 217 -8.03 0.16 18.92
CA TYR A 217 -8.64 0.53 20.20
C TYR A 217 -9.69 1.65 20.07
N GLU A 218 -9.48 2.62 19.17
CA GLU A 218 -10.43 3.72 18.93
C GLU A 218 -11.76 3.25 18.31
N LEU A 219 -11.71 2.29 17.36
CA LEU A 219 -12.86 1.94 16.53
C LEU A 219 -13.52 0.61 16.88
N ILE A 220 -12.75 -0.32 17.46
CA ILE A 220 -13.19 -1.69 17.73
C ILE A 220 -13.12 -1.97 19.24
N GLY A 221 -11.98 -1.68 19.87
CA GLY A 221 -11.74 -1.99 21.28
C GLY A 221 -11.57 -3.50 21.53
N THR A 222 -11.57 -3.89 22.80
CA THR A 222 -11.31 -5.29 23.22
C THR A 222 -12.51 -5.97 23.85
N ARG A 223 -13.62 -5.25 24.06
CA ARG A 223 -14.78 -5.75 24.83
C ARG A 223 -15.33 -7.07 24.27
N ASP A 224 -15.43 -7.15 22.95
CA ASP A 224 -16.03 -8.29 22.24
C ASP A 224 -14.98 -9.26 21.69
N ILE A 225 -13.73 -9.14 22.13
CA ILE A 225 -12.64 -10.04 21.77
C ILE A 225 -12.42 -11.03 22.93
N PRO A 226 -12.33 -12.34 22.69
CA PRO A 226 -12.05 -13.33 23.72
C PRO A 226 -10.77 -13.02 24.52
N GLU A 227 -10.84 -13.18 25.84
CA GLU A 227 -9.75 -12.82 26.77
C GLU A 227 -8.43 -13.58 26.54
N HIS A 228 -8.49 -14.77 25.92
CA HIS A 228 -7.30 -15.55 25.62
C HIS A 228 -6.45 -14.95 24.49
N ILE A 229 -7.01 -14.03 23.69
CA ILE A 229 -6.30 -13.40 22.57
C ILE A 229 -5.37 -12.32 23.11
N LYS A 230 -4.08 -12.51 22.84
CA LYS A 230 -3.03 -11.55 23.19
C LYS A 230 -2.91 -10.47 22.12
N PHE A 231 -2.78 -9.22 22.55
CA PHE A 231 -2.51 -8.09 21.69
C PHE A 231 -1.02 -7.73 21.74
N ILE A 232 -0.36 -7.64 20.58
CA ILE A 232 1.08 -7.39 20.50
C ILE A 232 1.35 -6.25 19.52
N SER A 233 2.00 -5.19 19.98
CA SER A 233 2.35 -4.04 19.14
C SER A 233 3.77 -4.13 18.62
N MET A 234 3.91 -4.16 17.28
CA MET A 234 5.20 -4.27 16.60
C MET A 234 5.61 -2.96 15.93
N PRO A 235 6.93 -2.69 15.79
CA PRO A 235 7.39 -1.59 14.95
C PRO A 235 6.90 -1.75 13.51
N SER A 236 6.43 -0.66 12.90
CA SER A 236 5.94 -0.70 11.52
C SER A 236 7.03 -1.19 10.56
N THR A 237 6.66 -2.10 9.66
CA THR A 237 7.52 -2.65 8.60
C THR A 237 7.67 -1.70 7.41
N SER A 238 6.99 -0.56 7.40
CA SER A 238 7.22 0.49 6.41
C SER A 238 8.65 1.03 6.51
N HIS A 239 9.27 1.34 5.37
CA HIS A 239 10.58 2.01 5.36
C HIS A 239 10.52 3.43 5.93
N MET A 240 9.33 4.03 6.01
CA MET A 240 9.14 5.33 6.66
C MET A 240 9.38 5.29 8.17
N ASN A 241 9.32 4.11 8.80
CA ASN A 241 9.70 3.95 10.19
C ASN A 241 11.22 3.84 10.31
N THR A 242 11.88 5.00 10.39
CA THR A 242 13.33 5.16 10.52
C THR A 242 13.82 5.09 11.97
N HIS A 243 12.91 5.06 12.94
CA HIS A 243 13.25 4.95 14.37
C HIS A 243 13.86 3.60 14.75
N PHE A 244 13.63 2.56 13.94
CA PHE A 244 14.16 1.21 14.17
C PHE A 244 14.99 0.76 12.97
N SER A 245 16.18 0.20 13.23
CA SER A 245 16.93 -0.49 12.19
C SER A 245 16.21 -1.77 11.75
N LEU A 246 16.56 -2.32 10.59
CA LEU A 246 15.98 -3.59 10.12
C LEU A 246 16.23 -4.72 11.13
N GLU A 247 17.43 -4.78 11.71
CA GLU A 247 17.80 -5.79 12.70
C GLU A 247 16.99 -5.62 13.99
N ASP A 248 16.74 -4.38 14.42
CA ASP A 248 15.86 -4.14 15.57
C ASP A 248 14.44 -4.58 15.27
N LYS A 249 13.91 -4.27 14.08
CA LYS A 249 12.58 -4.74 13.68
C LYS A 249 12.51 -6.27 13.73
N LYS A 250 13.47 -6.99 13.15
CA LYS A 250 13.50 -8.46 13.20
C LYS A 250 13.46 -9.00 14.63
N LYS A 251 14.26 -8.43 15.56
CA LYS A 251 14.28 -8.82 16.97
C LYS A 251 12.94 -8.57 17.68
N HIS A 252 12.27 -7.46 17.40
CA HIS A 252 10.95 -7.22 17.97
C HIS A 252 9.93 -8.22 17.39
N TRP A 253 9.96 -8.43 16.08
CA TRP A 253 9.01 -9.29 15.39
C TRP A 253 9.18 -10.77 15.73
N SER A 254 10.32 -11.25 16.23
CA SER A 254 10.49 -12.66 16.59
C SER A 254 9.59 -13.09 17.75
N CYS A 255 9.24 -12.19 18.68
CA CYS A 255 8.41 -12.54 19.84
C CYS A 255 6.97 -12.92 19.47
N ILE A 256 6.49 -12.62 18.25
CA ILE A 256 5.12 -12.99 17.86
C ILE A 256 4.95 -14.51 17.76
N LEU A 257 6.05 -15.25 17.62
CA LEU A 257 6.06 -16.72 17.53
C LEU A 257 6.09 -17.39 18.90
N GLU A 258 6.32 -16.64 19.99
CA GLU A 258 6.36 -17.13 21.38
C GLU A 258 4.98 -17.16 22.03
#